data_AF-A0A2G4RCD4-F1
#
_entry.id   AF-A0A2G4RCD4-F1
#
_cell.length_a   1.000
_cell.length_b   1.000
_cell.length_c   1.000
_cell.angle_alpha   90.00
_cell.angle_beta   90.00
_cell.angle_gamma   90.00
#
_symmetry.space_group_name_H-M   'P 1'
#
loop_
_entity.id
_entity.type
_entity.pdbx_description
1 polymer ?
#
loop_
_entity_poly.entity_id
_entity_poly.type
_entity_poly.pdbx_seq_one_letter_code
_entity_poly.pdbx_strand_id
1 'polypeptide(L)'
;MHIKGSGSLILDGCTSLKHLPEGLQVEGRLSIKGCTGLVDLPKGMEVGFMDMGGCTSIERLPSDLKIHMSLVMDGCDRIAIPQSFLDNHEGKRGIRLPENYHVVEADACSQPEFSL
;
A
#
# COMPACT_ATOMS: atom_id res chain seq x y z
N MET A 1 3.41 10.08 11.67
CA MET A 1 3.22 9.28 12.91
C MET A 1 4.24 8.15 12.89
N HIS A 2 5.02 7.94 13.96
CA HIS A 2 6.08 6.93 13.98
C HIS A 2 5.85 5.92 15.10
N ILE A 3 5.71 4.65 14.73
CA ILE A 3 5.59 3.53 15.65
C ILE A 3 6.93 2.79 15.66
N LYS A 4 7.71 3.01 16.72
CA LYS A 4 9.05 2.44 16.90
C LYS A 4 8.98 1.07 17.57
N GLY A 5 9.97 0.22 17.30
CA GLY A 5 10.11 -1.12 17.87
C GLY A 5 9.15 -2.14 17.25
N SER A 6 8.88 -3.25 17.95
CA SER A 6 7.95 -4.31 17.49
C SER A 6 6.46 -3.90 17.55
N GLY A 7 6.17 -2.61 17.71
CA GLY A 7 4.82 -2.07 17.79
C GLY A 7 4.02 -2.40 16.54
N SER A 8 2.81 -2.93 16.75
CA SER A 8 1.88 -3.27 15.68
C SER A 8 0.69 -2.32 15.69
N LEU A 9 0.32 -1.80 14.53
CA LEU A 9 -0.90 -1.01 14.31
C LEU A 9 -1.92 -1.88 13.59
N ILE A 10 -3.00 -2.22 14.28
CA ILE A 10 -4.09 -3.05 13.76
C ILE A 10 -5.33 -2.17 13.62
N LEU A 11 -5.76 -1.98 12.37
CA LEU A 11 -6.92 -1.17 11.98
C LEU A 11 -7.94 -2.01 11.19
N ASP A 12 -7.87 -3.33 11.31
CA ASP A 12 -8.72 -4.26 10.57
C ASP A 12 -10.22 -3.92 10.73
N GLY A 13 -10.97 -3.99 9.63
CA GLY A 13 -12.40 -3.74 9.58
C GLY A 13 -12.81 -2.28 9.76
N CYS A 14 -11.86 -1.33 9.76
CA CYS A 14 -12.17 0.09 9.86
C CYS A 14 -12.75 0.64 8.54
N THR A 15 -13.98 0.27 8.20
CA THR A 15 -14.65 0.64 6.94
C THR A 15 -14.94 2.13 6.80
N SER A 16 -14.88 2.91 7.89
CA SER A 16 -15.02 4.37 7.86
C SER A 16 -13.68 5.11 7.76
N LEU A 17 -12.55 4.40 7.83
CA LEU A 17 -11.21 4.99 7.73
C LEU A 17 -10.92 5.34 6.27
N LYS A 18 -10.85 6.64 5.97
CA LYS A 18 -10.64 7.12 4.59
C LYS A 18 -9.18 7.39 4.23
N HIS A 19 -8.38 7.79 5.22
CA HIS A 19 -6.99 8.18 5.02
C HIS A 19 -6.14 7.76 6.22
N LEU A 20 -4.88 7.44 5.95
CA LEU A 20 -3.83 7.30 6.96
C LEU A 20 -3.01 8.60 7.02
N PRO A 21 -2.37 8.91 8.15
CA PRO A 21 -1.53 10.10 8.27
C PRO A 21 -0.34 10.05 7.31
N GLU A 22 0.02 11.19 6.71
CA GLU A 22 1.23 11.32 5.89
C GLU A 22 2.50 10.96 6.69
N GLY A 23 3.47 10.35 6.01
CA GLY A 23 4.73 9.91 6.62
C GLY A 23 4.53 8.91 7.78
N LEU A 24 3.52 8.05 7.68
CA LEU A 24 3.32 6.94 8.61
C LEU A 24 4.52 5.99 8.51
N GLN A 25 5.19 5.75 9.63
CA GLN A 25 6.26 4.74 9.73
C GLN A 25 5.89 3.73 10.81
N VAL A 26 5.93 2.45 10.45
CA VAL A 26 5.62 1.33 11.34
C VAL A 26 6.73 0.28 11.19
N GLU A 27 7.66 0.25 12.13
CA GLU A 27 8.78 -0.72 12.09
C GLU A 27 8.30 -2.17 12.25
N GLY A 28 7.20 -2.38 12.99
CA GLY A 28 6.56 -3.68 13.19
C GLY A 28 5.51 -4.01 12.11
N ARG A 29 4.29 -4.35 12.54
CA ARG A 29 3.20 -4.78 11.67
C ARG A 29 2.14 -3.69 11.52
N LEU A 30 1.77 -3.37 10.28
CA LEU A 30 0.55 -2.65 9.93
C LEU A 30 -0.47 -3.63 9.35
N SER A 31 -1.63 -3.74 9.99
CA SER A 31 -2.76 -4.51 9.48
C SER A 31 -3.93 -3.56 9.23
N ILE A 32 -4.41 -3.51 8.00
CA ILE A 32 -5.55 -2.69 7.57
C ILE A 32 -6.58 -3.57 6.85
N LYS A 33 -6.72 -4.85 7.25
CA LYS A 33 -7.56 -5.81 6.53
C LYS A 33 -9.00 -5.36 6.46
N GLY A 34 -9.64 -5.50 5.30
CA GLY A 34 -11.05 -5.16 5.15
C GLY A 34 -11.36 -3.68 5.41
N CYS A 35 -10.36 -2.79 5.34
CA CYS A 35 -10.58 -1.34 5.34
C CYS A 35 -11.12 -0.89 3.99
N THR A 36 -12.39 -1.22 3.71
CA THR A 36 -13.06 -0.91 2.44
C THR A 36 -13.40 0.57 2.26
N GLY A 37 -13.17 1.42 3.27
CA GLY A 37 -13.31 2.87 3.14
C GLY A 37 -12.01 3.58 2.78
N LEU A 38 -10.87 2.89 2.86
CA LEU A 38 -9.55 3.45 2.62
C LEU A 38 -9.33 3.46 1.10
N VAL A 39 -9.21 4.65 0.55
CA VAL A 39 -9.13 4.88 -0.90
C VAL A 39 -7.69 4.96 -1.39
N ASP A 40 -6.79 5.48 -0.55
CA ASP A 40 -5.39 5.71 -0.91
C ASP A 40 -4.46 5.42 0.27
N LEU A 41 -3.22 5.05 -0.06
CA LEU A 41 -2.12 4.97 0.90
C LEU A 41 -1.29 6.26 0.85
N PRO A 42 -0.80 6.77 2.00
CA PRO A 42 -0.02 7.99 2.05
C PRO A 42 1.34 7.79 1.38
N LYS A 43 1.86 8.87 0.77
CA LYS A 43 3.24 8.93 0.27
C LYS A 43 4.25 8.83 1.41
N GLY A 44 5.43 8.32 1.09
CA GLY A 44 6.56 8.19 2.01
C GLY A 44 6.28 7.22 3.17
N MET A 45 5.36 6.27 2.99
CA MET A 45 5.02 5.29 4.01
C MET A 45 6.11 4.21 4.09
N GLU A 46 6.56 3.91 5.31
CA GLU A 46 7.56 2.88 5.57
C GLU A 46 7.02 1.86 6.56
N VAL A 47 7.00 0.58 6.18
CA VAL A 47 6.40 -0.48 6.98
C VAL A 47 7.29 -1.72 7.03
N GLY A 48 7.40 -2.34 8.20
CA GLY A 48 8.02 -3.66 8.37
C GLY A 48 7.21 -4.74 7.64
N PHE A 49 6.10 -5.14 8.26
CA PHE A 49 5.14 -6.09 7.71
C PHE A 49 3.80 -5.39 7.45
N MET A 50 3.27 -5.49 6.24
CA MET A 50 1.98 -4.91 5.87
C MET A 50 1.00 -5.99 5.41
N ASP A 51 -0.23 -5.92 5.91
CA ASP A 51 -1.32 -6.78 5.49
C ASP A 51 -2.57 -5.93 5.22
N MET A 52 -2.94 -5.89 3.95
CA MET A 52 -4.07 -5.11 3.44
C MET A 52 -5.09 -5.98 2.72
N GLY A 53 -5.17 -7.27 3.08
CA GLY A 53 -6.11 -8.18 2.47
C GLY A 53 -7.56 -7.71 2.58
N GLY A 54 -8.32 -7.84 1.49
CA GLY A 54 -9.72 -7.40 1.40
C GLY A 54 -9.93 -5.88 1.37
N CYS A 55 -8.89 -5.08 1.15
CA CYS A 55 -9.03 -3.65 0.87
C CYS A 55 -9.45 -3.45 -0.60
N THR A 56 -10.75 -3.38 -0.86
CA THR A 56 -11.28 -3.29 -2.22
C THR A 56 -11.29 -1.88 -2.82
N SER A 57 -11.13 -0.84 -1.99
CA SER A 57 -11.18 0.56 -2.44
C SER A 57 -9.81 1.16 -2.75
N ILE A 58 -8.73 0.45 -2.42
CA ILE A 58 -7.38 0.89 -2.76
C ILE A 58 -7.08 0.44 -4.19
N GLU A 59 -7.09 1.39 -5.12
CA GLU A 59 -6.87 1.10 -6.54
C GLU A 59 -5.39 1.16 -6.94
N ARG A 60 -4.53 1.82 -6.14
CA ARG A 60 -3.11 2.03 -6.45
C ARG A 60 -2.21 1.96 -5.23
N LEU A 61 -1.01 1.40 -5.43
CA LEU A 61 0.09 1.56 -4.47
C LEU A 61 0.87 2.86 -4.72
N PRO A 62 1.43 3.51 -3.67
CA PRO A 62 2.38 4.59 -3.83
C PRO A 62 3.69 4.09 -4.44
N SER A 63 4.28 4.87 -5.35
CA SER A 63 5.58 4.52 -5.96
C SER A 63 6.75 4.49 -4.96
N ASP A 64 6.61 5.23 -3.85
CA ASP A 64 7.60 5.40 -2.79
C ASP A 64 7.32 4.57 -1.52
N LEU A 65 6.33 3.66 -1.58
CA LEU A 65 6.03 2.73 -0.50
C LEU A 65 7.23 1.81 -0.23
N LYS A 66 7.76 1.82 1.00
CA LYS A 66 8.85 0.94 1.41
C LYS A 66 8.37 -0.15 2.33
N ILE A 67 8.59 -1.39 1.90
CA ILE A 67 8.34 -2.60 2.69
C ILE A 67 9.67 -3.24 3.08
N HIS A 68 9.93 -3.34 4.38
CA HIS A 68 11.18 -3.89 4.90
C HIS A 68 11.16 -5.41 5.04
N MET A 69 10.00 -6.01 5.35
CA MET A 69 9.87 -7.44 5.58
C MET A 69 8.89 -8.11 4.62
N SER A 70 7.60 -7.80 4.69
CA SER A 70 6.59 -8.47 3.86
C SER A 70 5.36 -7.63 3.59
N LEU A 71 4.74 -7.86 2.44
CA LEU A 71 3.48 -7.25 2.02
C LEU A 71 2.53 -8.36 1.56
N VAL A 72 1.32 -8.35 2.11
CA VAL A 72 0.24 -9.27 1.75
C VAL A 72 -0.97 -8.46 1.30
N MET A 73 -1.50 -8.80 0.12
CA MET A 73 -2.60 -8.09 -0.54
C MET A 73 -3.70 -9.04 -1.04
N ASP A 74 -3.93 -10.14 -0.34
CA ASP A 74 -4.92 -11.14 -0.74
C ASP A 74 -6.31 -10.51 -0.90
N GLY A 75 -6.97 -10.71 -2.04
CA GLY A 75 -8.28 -10.11 -2.33
C GLY A 75 -8.25 -8.62 -2.69
N CYS A 76 -7.09 -8.04 -2.96
CA CYS A 76 -6.95 -6.73 -3.62
C CYS A 76 -6.87 -6.92 -5.13
N ASP A 77 -7.97 -7.34 -5.75
CA ASP A 77 -7.99 -7.58 -7.19
C ASP A 77 -7.93 -6.27 -7.98
N ARG A 78 -7.21 -6.28 -9.10
CA ARG A 78 -7.07 -5.16 -10.05
C ARG A 78 -6.30 -3.95 -9.52
N ILE A 79 -5.62 -4.06 -8.38
CA ILE A 79 -4.75 -2.99 -7.90
C ILE A 79 -3.68 -2.65 -8.95
N ALA A 80 -3.43 -1.34 -9.14
CA ALA A 80 -2.33 -0.87 -9.96
C ALA A 80 -1.05 -0.76 -9.13
N ILE A 81 0.00 -1.38 -9.63
CA ILE A 81 1.31 -1.42 -8.97
C ILE A 81 2.30 -0.64 -9.82
N PRO A 82 2.89 0.45 -9.30
CA PRO A 82 3.92 1.19 -10.01
C PRO A 82 5.11 0.29 -10.35
N GLN A 83 5.65 0.40 -11.57
CA GLN A 83 6.84 -0.34 -11.97
C GLN A 83 8.02 -0.08 -11.03
N SER A 84 8.18 1.17 -10.58
CA SER A 84 9.18 1.54 -9.57
C SER A 84 9.04 0.76 -8.26
N PHE A 85 7.81 0.41 -7.83
CA PHE A 85 7.60 -0.40 -6.64
C PHE A 85 8.13 -1.82 -6.86
N LEU A 86 7.85 -2.42 -8.03
CA LEU A 86 8.33 -3.74 -8.41
C LEU A 86 9.85 -3.76 -8.49
N ASP A 87 10.47 -2.79 -9.17
CA ASP A 87 11.92 -2.68 -9.33
C ASP A 87 12.60 -2.52 -7.95
N ASN A 88 12.07 -1.66 -7.08
CA ASN A 88 12.59 -1.45 -5.73
C ASN A 88 12.45 -2.66 -4.80
N HIS A 89 11.59 -3.61 -5.16
CA HIS A 89 11.30 -4.81 -4.37
C HIS A 89 11.64 -6.09 -5.14
N GLU A 90 12.38 -5.99 -6.24
CA GLU A 90 12.77 -7.13 -7.06
C GLU A 90 13.58 -8.13 -6.21
N GLY A 91 13.22 -9.42 -6.30
CA GLY A 91 13.86 -10.49 -5.53
C GLY A 91 13.46 -10.57 -4.05
N LYS A 92 12.63 -9.67 -3.52
CA LYS A 92 12.11 -9.78 -2.14
C LYS A 92 11.05 -10.86 -2.03
N ARG A 93 11.40 -11.97 -1.36
CA ARG A 93 10.49 -13.10 -1.10
C ARG A 93 9.27 -12.75 -0.23
N GLY A 94 9.32 -11.64 0.50
CA GLY A 94 8.24 -11.21 1.39
C GLY A 94 7.11 -10.46 0.70
N ILE A 95 7.25 -10.08 -0.58
CA ILE A 95 6.22 -9.36 -1.31
C ILE A 95 5.33 -10.37 -2.03
N ARG A 96 4.08 -10.48 -1.60
CA ARG A 96 3.06 -11.33 -2.21
C ARG A 96 2.07 -10.46 -2.95
N LEU A 97 2.22 -10.41 -4.28
CA LEU A 97 1.30 -9.73 -5.18
C LEU A 97 0.02 -10.58 -5.36
N PRO A 98 -1.15 -9.95 -5.58
CA PRO A 98 -2.37 -10.67 -5.90
C PRO A 98 -2.27 -11.33 -7.29
N GLU A 99 -3.16 -12.29 -7.58
CA GLU A 99 -3.18 -12.97 -8.88
C GLU A 99 -3.48 -11.99 -10.04
N ASN A 100 -4.32 -10.98 -9.76
CA ASN A 100 -4.73 -9.98 -10.74
C ASN A 100 -4.26 -8.59 -10.29
N TYR A 101 -3.20 -8.09 -10.90
CA TYR A 101 -2.74 -6.71 -10.80
C TYR A 101 -2.38 -6.19 -12.19
N HIS A 102 -2.29 -4.88 -12.34
CA HIS A 102 -1.73 -4.27 -13.54
C HIS A 102 -0.57 -3.37 -13.18
N VAL A 103 0.46 -3.37 -14.03
CA VAL A 103 1.63 -2.53 -13.86
C VAL A 103 1.37 -1.18 -14.52
N VAL A 104 1.77 -0.12 -13.83
CA VAL A 104 1.60 1.27 -14.26
C VAL A 104 2.93 1.99 -14.12
N GLU A 105 3.17 3.02 -14.92
CA GLU A 105 4.37 3.82 -14.74
C GLU A 105 4.34 4.54 -13.37
N ALA A 106 5.54 4.76 -12.83
CA ALA A 106 5.74 5.52 -11.59
C ALA A 106 5.06 6.88 -11.74
N ASP A 107 4.45 7.34 -10.65
CA ASP A 107 3.58 8.51 -10.56
C ASP A 107 4.07 9.69 -11.41
N ALA A 108 3.75 9.68 -12.70
CA ALA A 108 3.70 10.86 -13.51
C ALA A 108 2.62 11.67 -12.83
N CYS A 109 3.06 12.68 -12.08
CA CYS A 109 2.24 13.75 -11.53
C CYS A 109 1.09 13.97 -12.50
N SER A 110 -0.12 13.65 -12.06
CA SER A 110 -1.38 13.84 -12.76
C SER A 110 -1.24 14.91 -13.84
N GLN A 111 -0.95 14.48 -15.07
CA GLN A 111 -1.25 15.35 -16.20
C GLN A 111 -2.77 15.31 -16.24
N PRO A 112 -3.47 16.44 -15.99
CA PRO A 112 -4.85 16.50 -16.42
C PRO A 112 -4.79 16.23 -17.93
N GLU A 113 -5.45 15.17 -18.40
CA GLU A 113 -5.66 15.01 -19.83
C GLU A 113 -6.37 16.28 -20.28
N PHE A 114 -5.61 17.17 -20.93
CA PHE A 114 -6.13 18.32 -21.63
C PHE A 114 -7.13 17.76 -22.64
N SER A 115 -8.41 17.81 -22.27
CA SER A 115 -9.50 17.64 -23.19
C SER A 115 -9.56 18.91 -24.03
N LEU A 116 -9.37 18.71 -25.33
CA LEU A 116 -9.37 19.68 -26.44
C LEU A 116 -10.49 20.72 -26.39
#